data_AF-A0A368H1H3-F1
#
_entry.id   AF-A0A368H1H3-F1
#
_cell.length_a   1.000
_cell.length_b   1.000
_cell.length_c   1.000
_cell.angle_alpha   90.00
_cell.angle_beta   90.00
_cell.angle_gamma   90.00
#
_symmetry.space_group_name_H-M   'P 1'
#
loop_
_entity.id
_entity.type
_entity.pdbx_description
1 polymer ?
#
loop_
_entity_poly.entity_id
_entity_poly.type
_entity_poly.pdbx_seq_one_letter_code
_entity_poly.pdbx_strand_id
1 'polypeptide(L)'
;MDCLDDVSPQLEQLLLDNEPLSQHTMKLMAHTEKSNCVFCSVEKNRDSHYSSRCCKFADLVYRTVQASNLPLYLKCLKPSHGDDCKVICVGCGLSHNQLLCNSKRPYVANRRN
;
A
#
# COMPACT_ATOMS: atom_id res chain seq x y z
N MET A 1 -54.53 10.57 -15.21
CA MET A 1 -53.41 11.24 -14.55
C MET A 1 -52.69 10.14 -13.79
N ASP A 2 -52.12 9.15 -14.48
CA ASP A 2 -51.78 7.87 -13.83
C ASP A 2 -50.61 7.21 -14.57
N CYS A 3 -49.38 7.54 -14.18
CA CYS A 3 -48.16 6.80 -14.55
C CYS A 3 -47.12 6.79 -13.42
N LEU A 4 -47.44 7.27 -12.21
CA LEU A 4 -46.47 7.38 -11.12
C LEU A 4 -46.38 6.11 -10.25
N ASP A 5 -47.35 5.20 -10.35
CA ASP A 5 -47.38 3.97 -9.55
C ASP A 5 -46.52 2.82 -10.12
N ASP A 6 -46.20 2.86 -11.43
CA ASP A 6 -45.46 1.79 -12.14
C ASP A 6 -43.93 1.84 -11.88
N VAL A 7 -43.42 3.00 -11.44
CA VAL A 7 -41.99 3.20 -11.14
C VAL A 7 -41.65 2.73 -9.72
N SER A 8 -42.63 2.67 -8.82
CA SER A 8 -42.44 2.31 -7.41
C SER A 8 -41.80 0.94 -7.19
N PRO A 9 -42.26 -0.16 -7.84
CA PRO A 9 -41.63 -1.47 -7.66
C PRO A 9 -40.22 -1.55 -8.28
N GLN A 10 -39.98 -0.80 -9.37
CA GLN A 10 -38.65 -0.74 -9.99
C GLN A 10 -37.65 0.01 -9.09
N LEU A 11 -38.11 1.06 -8.41
CA LEU A 11 -37.30 1.84 -7.47
C LEU A 11 -36.94 1.02 -6.22
N GLU A 12 -37.89 0.25 -5.67
CA GLU A 12 -37.63 -0.65 -4.54
C GLU A 12 -36.61 -1.74 -4.90
N GLN A 13 -36.74 -2.34 -6.09
CA GLN A 13 -35.78 -3.33 -6.58
C GLN A 13 -34.38 -2.71 -6.75
N LEU A 14 -34.30 -1.49 -7.30
CA LEU A 14 -33.03 -0.78 -7.48
C LEU A 14 -32.36 -0.47 -6.13
N LEU A 15 -33.13 -0.14 -5.09
CA LEU A 15 -32.62 0.11 -3.75
C LEU A 15 -32.06 -1.18 -3.11
N LEU A 16 -32.76 -2.30 -3.30
CA LEU A 16 -32.31 -3.63 -2.85
C LEU A 16 -31.00 -4.05 -3.53
N ASP A 17 -30.85 -3.80 -4.83
CA ASP A 17 -29.65 -4.18 -5.59
C ASP A 17 -28.44 -3.26 -5.31
N ASN A 18 -28.69 -2.01 -4.91
CA ASN A 18 -27.64 -1.04 -4.59
C ASN A 18 -26.94 -1.32 -3.25
N GLU A 19 -27.61 -1.93 -2.28
CA GLU A 19 -27.02 -2.24 -0.98
C GLU A 19 -25.84 -3.24 -1.07
N PRO A 20 -25.99 -4.43 -1.69
CA PRO A 20 -24.89 -5.37 -1.86
C PRO A 20 -23.83 -4.82 -2.82
N LEU A 21 -24.21 -4.01 -3.82
CA LEU A 21 -23.25 -3.33 -4.69
C LEU A 21 -22.38 -2.35 -3.90
N SER A 22 -22.97 -1.57 -2.98
CA SER A 22 -22.23 -0.65 -2.11
C SER A 22 -21.28 -1.41 -1.17
N GLN A 23 -21.74 -2.50 -0.56
CA GLN A 23 -20.89 -3.38 0.26
C GLN A 23 -19.74 -4.01 -0.55
N HIS A 24 -20.01 -4.48 -1.75
CA HIS A 24 -19.00 -5.03 -2.65
C HIS A 24 -18.00 -3.97 -3.09
N THR A 25 -18.47 -2.76 -3.39
CA THR A 25 -17.63 -1.62 -3.77
C THR A 25 -16.74 -1.20 -2.61
N MET A 26 -17.24 -1.14 -1.37
CA MET A 26 -16.42 -0.90 -0.18
C MET A 26 -15.34 -1.98 0.00
N LYS A 27 -15.68 -3.25 -0.23
CA LYS A 27 -14.74 -4.38 -0.14
C LYS A 27 -13.66 -4.31 -1.22
N LEU A 28 -14.02 -3.97 -2.46
CA LEU A 28 -13.08 -3.74 -3.55
C LEU A 28 -12.16 -2.54 -3.26
N MET A 29 -12.71 -1.44 -2.75
CA MET A 29 -11.95 -0.25 -2.38
C MET A 29 -11.01 -0.49 -1.19
N ALA A 30 -11.37 -1.39 -0.26
CA ALA A 30 -10.50 -1.83 0.82
C ALA A 30 -9.28 -2.62 0.31
N HIS A 31 -9.42 -3.35 -0.79
CA HIS A 31 -8.31 -4.06 -1.44
C HIS A 31 -7.48 -3.16 -2.37
N THR A 32 -8.01 -2.01 -2.80
CA THR A 32 -7.20 -0.93 -3.35
C THR A 32 -6.56 -0.15 -2.21
N GLU A 33 -5.62 -0.77 -1.49
CA GLU A 33 -4.72 -0.02 -0.61
C GLU A 33 -4.05 1.05 -1.48
N LYS A 34 -4.54 2.29 -1.39
CA LYS A 34 -3.88 3.48 -1.94
C LYS A 34 -2.42 3.34 -1.58
N SER A 35 -1.56 3.30 -2.59
CA SER A 35 -0.14 3.07 -2.45
C SER A 35 0.44 4.05 -1.44
N ASN A 36 0.61 3.57 -0.20
CA ASN A 36 0.96 4.41 0.92
C ASN A 36 2.45 4.33 1.17
N CYS A 37 3.13 5.44 0.95
CA CYS A 37 4.53 5.58 1.35
C CYS A 37 4.64 5.41 2.87
N VAL A 38 5.35 4.37 3.30
CA VAL A 38 5.53 4.04 4.73
C VAL A 38 6.32 5.09 5.50
N PHE A 39 7.03 5.97 4.79
CA PHE A 39 7.84 7.04 5.38
C PHE A 39 7.07 8.35 5.55
N CYS A 40 6.01 8.55 4.77
CA CYS A 40 5.19 9.76 4.78
C CYS A 40 3.94 9.55 5.65
N SER A 41 3.47 10.60 6.32
CA SER A 41 2.12 10.58 6.88
C SER A 41 1.07 10.58 5.77
N VAL A 42 -0.11 10.05 6.06
CA VAL A 42 -1.25 9.99 5.12
C VAL A 42 -1.53 11.37 4.50
N GLU A 43 -1.52 12.43 5.33
CA GLU A 43 -1.75 13.81 4.88
C GLU A 43 -0.70 14.34 3.89
N LYS A 44 0.54 13.85 4.01
CA LYS A 44 1.67 14.27 3.17
C LYS A 44 1.82 13.41 1.91
N ASN A 45 1.15 12.25 1.85
CA ASN A 45 1.13 11.37 0.68
C ASN A 45 -0.05 11.68 -0.25
N ARG A 46 -0.20 12.94 -0.67
CA ARG A 46 -1.36 13.40 -1.48
C ARG A 46 -1.40 12.78 -2.87
N ASP A 47 -0.22 12.51 -3.42
CA ASP A 47 -0.01 11.87 -4.72
C ASP A 47 -0.03 10.33 -4.65
N SER A 48 -0.24 9.75 -3.46
CA SER A 48 -0.29 8.29 -3.23
C SER A 48 0.93 7.56 -3.81
N HIS A 49 2.13 8.11 -3.63
CA HIS A 49 3.35 7.49 -4.13
C HIS A 49 3.76 6.28 -3.29
N TYR A 50 4.39 5.31 -3.95
CA TYR A 50 5.06 4.20 -3.25
C TYR A 50 6.34 4.67 -2.55
N SER A 51 6.70 4.03 -1.44
CA SER A 51 7.92 4.30 -0.67
C SER A 51 9.20 4.28 -1.51
N SER A 52 9.26 3.40 -2.53
CA SER A 52 10.39 3.31 -3.45
C SER A 52 10.58 4.57 -4.31
N ARG A 53 9.50 5.30 -4.60
CA ARG A 53 9.45 6.53 -5.41
C ARG A 53 9.34 7.81 -4.57
N CYS A 54 9.42 7.71 -3.25
CA CYS A 54 9.34 8.88 -2.38
C CYS A 54 10.52 9.82 -2.64
N CYS A 55 10.24 11.03 -3.16
CA CYS A 55 11.26 12.04 -3.42
C CYS A 55 11.82 12.66 -2.13
N LYS A 56 10.99 12.81 -1.09
CA LYS A 56 11.39 13.37 0.20
C LYS A 56 12.42 12.50 0.92
N PHE A 57 12.24 11.19 0.82
CA PHE A 57 13.16 10.19 1.38
C PHE A 57 13.82 9.43 0.23
N ALA A 58 14.43 10.15 -0.72
CA ALA A 58 15.16 9.52 -1.83
C ALA A 58 16.50 8.92 -1.36
N ASP A 59 17.14 9.58 -0.39
CA ASP A 59 18.41 9.15 0.17
C ASP A 59 18.24 8.03 1.22
N LEU A 60 19.17 7.09 1.19
CA LEU A 60 19.14 5.88 2.02
C LEU A 60 19.29 6.18 3.52
N VAL A 61 20.17 7.12 3.87
CA VAL A 61 20.38 7.52 5.27
C VAL A 61 19.11 8.14 5.81
N TYR A 62 18.50 9.05 5.05
CA TYR A 62 17.21 9.66 5.41
C TYR A 62 16.09 8.63 5.54
N ARG A 63 16.02 7.62 4.66
CA ARG A 63 15.05 6.51 4.79
C ARG A 63 15.24 5.73 6.08
N THR A 64 16.49 5.41 6.41
CA THR A 64 16.82 4.62 7.60
C THR A 64 16.46 5.37 8.87
N VAL A 65 16.85 6.65 8.96
CA VAL A 65 16.51 7.52 10.08
C VAL A 65 14.99 7.64 10.23
N GLN A 66 14.27 7.88 9.13
CA GLN A 66 12.81 7.99 9.17
C GLN A 66 12.14 6.67 9.58
N ALA A 67 12.63 5.53 9.10
CA ALA A 67 12.11 4.22 9.50
C ALA A 67 12.31 3.96 11.00
N SER A 68 13.46 4.37 11.56
CA SER A 68 13.74 4.26 13.00
C SER A 68 12.91 5.21 13.87
N ASN A 69 12.47 6.34 13.34
CA ASN A 69 11.61 7.30 14.05
C ASN A 69 10.14 6.88 14.07
N LEU A 70 9.75 5.93 13.22
CA LEU A 70 8.40 5.39 13.15
C LEU A 70 8.34 4.08 13.94
N PRO A 71 7.16 3.66 14.46
CA PRO A 71 6.99 2.38 15.15
C PRO A 71 6.96 1.20 14.16
N LEU A 72 8.00 1.09 13.34
CA LEU A 72 8.16 0.10 12.27
C LEU A 72 9.35 -0.82 12.54
N TYR A 73 9.23 -2.09 12.15
CA TYR A 73 10.39 -2.98 12.10
C TYR A 73 11.22 -2.71 10.84
N LEU A 74 12.52 -2.47 11.01
CA LEU A 74 13.43 -2.20 9.88
C LEU A 74 13.55 -3.37 8.88
N LYS A 75 13.22 -4.60 9.30
CA LYS A 75 13.24 -5.79 8.44
C LYS A 75 12.12 -5.77 7.39
N CYS A 76 10.90 -5.42 7.80
CA CYS A 76 9.71 -5.56 6.96
C CYS A 76 9.02 -4.23 6.64
N LEU A 77 9.38 -3.14 7.34
CA LEU A 77 8.71 -1.83 7.32
C LEU A 77 7.19 -1.90 7.61
N LYS A 78 6.79 -2.90 8.40
CA LYS A 78 5.44 -3.02 8.95
C LYS A 78 5.40 -2.48 10.38
N PRO A 79 4.22 -2.11 10.89
CA PRO A 79 4.04 -1.78 12.30
C PRO A 79 4.64 -2.84 13.21
N SER A 80 5.02 -2.43 14.43
CA SER A 80 5.63 -3.31 15.42
C SER A 80 4.84 -4.62 15.57
N HIS A 81 5.46 -5.74 15.18
CA HIS A 81 4.97 -7.11 15.37
C HIS A 81 5.98 -7.89 16.23
N GLY A 82 5.60 -9.05 16.78
CA GLY A 82 6.52 -9.87 17.59
C GLY A 82 7.84 -10.26 16.88
N ASP A 83 8.69 -10.98 17.60
CA ASP A 83 10.09 -11.24 17.20
C ASP A 83 10.27 -12.13 15.94
N ASP A 84 9.22 -12.76 15.45
CA ASP A 84 9.24 -13.68 14.30
C ASP A 84 9.23 -12.99 12.92
N CYS A 85 9.91 -11.85 12.80
CA CYS A 85 10.08 -11.20 11.51
C CYS A 85 11.14 -11.91 10.66
N LYS A 86 10.68 -12.85 9.81
CA LYS A 86 11.52 -13.66 8.91
C LYS A 86 11.90 -12.96 7.60
N VAL A 87 11.68 -11.65 7.49
CA VAL A 87 12.00 -10.88 6.29
C VAL A 87 13.49 -10.65 6.19
N ILE A 88 14.06 -11.05 5.05
CA ILE A 88 15.46 -10.82 4.67
C ILE A 88 15.52 -9.96 3.40
N CYS A 89 16.59 -9.20 3.25
CA CYS A 89 16.80 -8.35 2.08
C CYS A 89 17.11 -9.22 0.86
N VAL A 90 16.29 -9.12 -0.19
CA VAL A 90 16.53 -9.85 -1.46
C VAL A 90 17.84 -9.40 -2.13
N GLY A 91 18.31 -8.19 -1.87
CA GLY A 91 19.52 -7.65 -2.48
C GLY A 91 20.83 -8.22 -1.91
N CYS A 92 20.89 -8.47 -0.60
CA CYS A 92 22.14 -8.85 0.07
C CYS A 92 21.98 -9.95 1.14
N GLY A 93 20.79 -10.50 1.34
CA GLY A 93 20.49 -11.58 2.28
C GLY A 93 20.47 -11.19 3.76
N LEU A 94 20.71 -9.92 4.12
CA LEU A 94 20.77 -9.48 5.51
C LEU A 94 19.40 -9.08 6.07
N SER A 95 19.30 -8.94 7.39
CA SER A 95 18.06 -8.66 8.12
C SER A 95 17.63 -7.18 8.07
N HIS A 96 17.31 -6.68 6.88
CA HIS A 96 16.72 -5.36 6.67
C HIS A 96 15.78 -5.37 5.45
N ASN A 97 14.92 -4.36 5.33
CA ASN A 97 14.06 -4.18 4.17
C ASN A 97 14.88 -3.71 2.96
N GLN A 98 14.56 -4.18 1.75
CA GLN A 98 15.25 -3.80 0.52
C GLN A 98 15.32 -2.28 0.29
N LEU A 99 14.33 -1.50 0.76
CA LEU A 99 14.34 -0.04 0.65
C LEU A 99 15.43 0.64 1.49
N LEU A 100 15.99 -0.09 2.45
CA LEU A 100 17.07 0.31 3.35
C LEU A 100 18.41 -0.34 2.97
N CYS A 101 18.50 -1.01 1.83
CA CYS A 101 19.72 -1.71 1.43
C CYS A 101 20.72 -0.73 0.78
N ASN A 102 21.94 -0.69 1.32
CA ASN A 102 23.07 0.05 0.72
C ASN A 102 23.83 -0.76 -0.35
N SER A 103 23.53 -2.05 -0.49
CA SER A 103 24.18 -2.86 -1.52
C SER A 103 23.67 -2.40 -2.87
N LYS A 104 24.54 -1.72 -3.65
CA LYS A 104 24.28 -1.44 -5.06
C LYS A 104 23.91 -2.78 -5.70
N ARG A 105 22.69 -2.91 -6.27
CA ARG A 105 22.32 -4.10 -7.04
C ARG A 105 23.47 -4.38 -8.01
N PRO A 106 24.11 -5.56 -8.00
CA PRO A 106 24.94 -5.92 -9.12
C PRO A 106 24.02 -5.88 -10.34
N TYR A 107 24.41 -5.08 -11.35
CA TYR A 107 23.73 -5.07 -12.63
C TYR A 107 23.94 -6.46 -13.25
N VAL A 108 23.02 -7.38 -12.98
CA VAL A 108 22.95 -8.65 -13.70
C VAL A 108 22.36 -8.30 -15.06
N ALA A 109 23.25 -8.04 -16.02
CA ALA A 109 22.88 -8.00 -17.43
C ALA A 109 22.13 -9.31 -17.71
N ASN A 110 20.86 -9.19 -18.10
CA ASN A 110 20.00 -10.33 -18.40
C ASN A 110 20.56 -11.07 -19.61
N ARG A 111 21.48 -12.02 -19.40
CA ARG A 111 21.84 -12.98 -20.45
C ARG A 111 20.69 -13.97 -20.56
N ARG A 112 19.80 -13.69 -21.50
CA ARG A 112 18.86 -14.66 -22.04
C ARG A 112 19.70 -15.77 -22.69
N ASN A 113 19.69 -16.95 -22.10
CA ASN A 113 20.05 -18.20 -22.78
C ASN A 113 18.84 -18.71 -23.56
#